data_AF-A0A7J4DF69-F1
#
_entry.id   AF-A0A7J4DF69-F1
#
_cell.length_a   1.000
_cell.length_b   1.000
_cell.length_c   1.000
_cell.angle_alpha   90.00
_cell.angle_beta   90.00
_cell.angle_gamma   90.00
#
_symmetry.space_group_name_H-M   'P 1'
#
loop_
_entity.id
_entity.type
_entity.pdbx_description
1 polymer ?
#
loop_
_entity_poly.entity_id
_entity_poly.type
_entity_poly.pdbx_seq_one_letter_code
_entity_poly.pdbx_strand_id
1 'polypeptide(L)'
;MSAEETVAHLRVQEYLDDVSQLDIPPSYTEWYNVDVASLLTGSRVLGHEVDQCTGDSLLFLERSVMFCSPSAGKMQHFPKHLLHCFVDDNRGKCQEHDGVLFRAELFSISPTEEQLSWEHCCRSEMEVPEIQGRVARWLSWLNV
;
A
#
# COMPACT_ATOMS: atom_id res chain seq x y z
N MET A 1 -24.21 13.11 -9.38
CA MET A 1 -23.02 12.65 -8.67
C MET A 1 -22.91 13.44 -7.39
N SER A 2 -22.81 12.76 -6.25
CA SER A 2 -22.56 13.41 -4.96
C SER A 2 -21.10 13.90 -4.89
N ALA A 3 -20.81 14.88 -4.03
CA ALA A 3 -19.43 15.36 -3.85
C ALA A 3 -18.48 14.22 -3.43
N GLU A 4 -18.97 13.25 -2.65
CA GLU A 4 -18.20 12.08 -2.22
C GLU A 4 -17.86 11.13 -3.38
N GLU A 5 -18.79 10.93 -4.32
CA GLU A 5 -18.56 10.12 -5.53
C GLU A 5 -17.50 10.76 -6.43
N THR A 6 -17.50 12.09 -6.55
CA THR A 6 -16.48 12.81 -7.31
C THR A 6 -15.10 12.66 -6.68
N VAL A 7 -14.98 12.79 -5.35
CA VAL A 7 -13.71 12.60 -4.64
C VAL A 7 -13.20 11.17 -4.77
N ALA A 8 -14.08 10.17 -4.64
CA ALA A 8 -13.73 8.78 -4.82
C ALA A 8 -13.19 8.52 -6.25
N HIS A 9 -13.84 9.07 -7.27
CA HIS A 9 -13.38 8.97 -8.66
C HIS A 9 -12.01 9.62 -8.88
N LEU A 10 -11.78 10.80 -8.29
CA LEU A 10 -10.49 11.50 -8.40
C LEU A 10 -9.35 10.67 -7.81
N ARG A 11 -9.57 10.00 -6.67
CA ARG A 11 -8.55 9.15 -6.05
C ARG A 11 -8.19 7.92 -6.88
N VAL A 12 -9.17 7.33 -7.56
CA VAL A 12 -8.89 6.24 -8.52
C VAL A 12 -8.06 6.77 -9.69
N GLN A 13 -8.37 7.97 -10.20
CA GLN A 13 -7.59 8.56 -11.28
C GLN A 13 -6.15 8.90 -10.84
N GLU A 14 -5.98 9.53 -9.67
CA GLU A 14 -4.67 9.83 -9.08
C GLU A 14 -3.81 8.55 -8.96
N TYR A 15 -4.41 7.45 -8.50
CA TYR A 15 -3.75 6.16 -8.42
C TYR A 15 -3.29 5.63 -9.79
N LEU A 16 -4.17 5.64 -10.80
CA LEU A 16 -3.84 5.15 -12.13
C LEU A 16 -2.79 6.03 -12.82
N ASP A 17 -2.82 7.35 -12.56
CA ASP A 17 -1.82 8.29 -13.04
C ASP A 17 -0.44 8.01 -12.42
N ASP A 18 -0.37 7.77 -11.11
CA ASP A 18 0.87 7.43 -10.40
C ASP A 18 1.47 6.11 -10.90
N VAL A 19 0.65 5.09 -11.11
CA VAL A 19 1.08 3.81 -11.67
C VAL A 19 1.57 3.95 -13.12
N SER A 20 0.90 4.79 -13.91
CA SER A 20 1.28 5.03 -15.31
C SER A 20 2.60 5.78 -15.46
N GLN A 21 3.08 6.43 -14.40
CA GLN A 21 4.37 7.13 -14.38
C GLN A 21 5.54 6.22 -13.95
N LEU A 22 5.27 4.99 -13.50
CA LEU A 22 6.31 4.06 -13.10
C LEU A 22 7.11 3.54 -14.29
N ASP A 23 8.39 3.28 -14.08
CA ASP A 23 9.26 2.60 -15.04
C ASP A 23 9.10 1.07 -14.92
N ILE A 24 7.90 0.57 -15.23
CA ILE A 24 7.55 -0.87 -15.18
C ILE A 24 7.24 -1.41 -16.59
N PRO A 25 7.28 -2.74 -16.80
CA PRO A 25 6.92 -3.35 -18.08
C PRO A 25 5.56 -2.86 -18.60
N PRO A 26 5.42 -2.55 -19.91
CA PRO A 26 4.17 -2.06 -20.47
C PRO A 26 2.96 -2.98 -20.23
N SER A 27 3.18 -4.30 -20.16
CA SER A 27 2.14 -5.27 -19.83
C SER A 27 1.58 -5.10 -18.42
N TYR A 28 2.39 -4.63 -17.47
CA TYR A 28 1.94 -4.36 -16.10
C TYR A 28 1.14 -3.06 -16.06
N THR A 29 1.59 -2.02 -16.78
CA THR A 29 0.83 -0.78 -16.94
C THR A 29 -0.53 -1.03 -17.61
N GLU A 30 -0.58 -1.90 -18.63
CA GLU A 30 -1.83 -2.31 -19.28
C GLU A 30 -2.75 -3.04 -18.29
N TRP A 31 -2.21 -4.01 -17.54
CA TRP A 31 -2.96 -4.74 -16.51
C TRP A 31 -3.59 -3.81 -15.47
N TYR A 32 -2.87 -2.77 -15.04
CA TYR A 32 -3.43 -1.75 -14.14
C TYR A 32 -4.55 -0.93 -14.80
N ASN A 33 -4.32 -0.44 -16.01
CA ASN A 33 -5.26 0.44 -16.70
C ASN A 33 -6.52 -0.27 -17.23
N VAL A 34 -6.46 -1.60 -17.38
CA VAL A 34 -7.58 -2.41 -17.86
C VAL A 34 -8.19 -3.22 -16.72
N ASP A 35 -7.45 -4.18 -16.17
CA ASP A 35 -7.98 -5.15 -15.22
C ASP A 35 -8.24 -4.51 -13.87
N VAL A 36 -7.25 -3.85 -13.27
CA VAL A 36 -7.38 -3.23 -11.94
C VAL A 36 -8.39 -2.08 -11.98
N ALA A 37 -8.32 -1.22 -13.00
CA ALA A 37 -9.28 -0.13 -13.19
C ALA A 37 -10.74 -0.62 -13.27
N SER A 38 -10.98 -1.77 -13.93
CA SER A 38 -12.32 -2.35 -14.01
C SER A 38 -12.86 -2.75 -12.63
N LEU A 39 -12.01 -3.32 -11.76
CA LEU A 39 -12.40 -3.73 -10.40
C LEU A 39 -12.61 -2.54 -9.45
N LEU A 40 -11.94 -1.41 -9.71
CA LEU A 40 -12.11 -0.19 -8.93
C LEU A 40 -13.38 0.59 -9.29
N THR A 41 -14.09 0.19 -10.35
CA THR A 41 -15.36 0.83 -10.74
C THR A 41 -16.38 0.71 -9.61
N GLY A 42 -16.79 1.86 -9.04
CA GLY A 42 -17.73 1.92 -7.92
C GLY A 42 -17.11 1.68 -6.54
N SER A 43 -15.80 1.47 -6.46
CA SER A 43 -15.07 1.37 -5.19
C SER A 43 -14.71 2.75 -4.65
N ARG A 44 -14.83 2.94 -3.32
CA ARG A 44 -14.40 4.17 -2.65
C ARG A 44 -12.97 4.04 -2.14
N VAL A 45 -12.01 4.43 -2.98
CA VAL A 45 -10.59 4.51 -2.59
C VAL A 45 -10.39 5.68 -1.63
N LEU A 46 -9.78 5.40 -0.49
CA LEU A 46 -9.44 6.38 0.55
C LEU A 46 -8.01 6.93 0.39
N GLY A 47 -7.15 6.16 -0.24
CA GLY A 47 -5.78 6.51 -0.58
C GLY A 47 -5.06 5.31 -1.15
N HIS A 48 -3.84 5.51 -1.62
CA HIS A 48 -3.03 4.46 -2.22
C HIS A 48 -1.55 4.63 -1.85
N GLU A 49 -0.83 3.53 -1.99
CA GLU A 49 0.63 3.51 -2.00
C GLU A 49 1.09 2.63 -3.17
N VAL A 50 2.23 3.01 -3.74
CA VAL A 50 2.83 2.34 -4.91
C VAL A 50 4.31 2.17 -4.62
N ASP A 51 4.80 0.95 -4.78
CA ASP A 51 6.23 0.65 -4.75
C ASP A 51 6.82 0.97 -6.12
N GLN A 52 7.74 1.94 -6.15
CA GLN A 52 8.31 2.43 -7.40
C GLN A 52 9.25 1.43 -8.09
N CYS A 53 9.75 0.44 -7.36
CA CYS A 53 10.71 -0.55 -7.87
C CYS A 53 10.00 -1.77 -8.46
N THR A 54 8.95 -2.25 -7.79
CA THR A 54 8.23 -3.48 -8.17
C THR A 54 6.96 -3.21 -8.96
N GLY A 55 6.38 -2.02 -8.79
CA GLY A 55 5.05 -1.70 -9.26
C GLY A 55 3.93 -2.34 -8.44
N ASP A 56 4.25 -3.00 -7.31
CA ASP A 56 3.23 -3.45 -6.37
C ASP A 56 2.51 -2.23 -5.77
N SER A 57 1.22 -2.37 -5.46
CA SER A 57 0.46 -1.27 -4.88
C SER A 57 -0.53 -1.72 -3.83
N LEU A 58 -0.84 -0.80 -2.92
CA LEU A 58 -1.77 -1.01 -1.82
C LEU A 58 -2.82 0.11 -1.84
N LEU A 59 -4.08 -0.28 -2.07
CA LEU A 59 -5.23 0.60 -2.09
C LEU A 59 -5.97 0.51 -0.77
N PHE A 60 -6.17 1.63 -0.11
CA PHE A 60 -6.93 1.72 1.14
C PHE A 60 -8.40 1.95 0.82
N LEU A 61 -9.27 1.03 1.22
CA LEU A 61 -10.72 1.13 1.12
C LEU A 61 -11.31 1.38 2.53
N GLU A 62 -12.62 1.59 2.65
CA GLU A 62 -13.23 1.87 3.96
C GLU A 62 -13.01 0.78 5.01
N ARG A 63 -13.09 -0.49 4.59
CA ARG A 63 -13.13 -1.65 5.49
C ARG A 63 -12.08 -2.69 5.18
N SER A 64 -11.13 -2.36 4.30
CA SER A 64 -10.16 -3.30 3.76
C SER A 64 -9.05 -2.59 3.00
N VAL A 65 -7.99 -3.33 2.71
CA VAL A 65 -7.03 -2.95 1.68
C VAL A 65 -7.12 -3.91 0.49
N MET A 66 -6.83 -3.40 -0.70
CA MET A 66 -6.60 -4.21 -1.89
C MET A 66 -5.13 -4.10 -2.26
N PHE A 67 -4.43 -5.24 -2.27
CA PHE A 67 -3.06 -5.38 -2.71
C PHE A 67 -3.05 -5.84 -4.17
N CYS A 68 -2.30 -5.15 -5.01
CA CYS A 68 -2.14 -5.47 -6.41
C CYS A 68 -0.66 -5.73 -6.68
N SER A 69 -0.33 -6.93 -7.16
CA SER A 69 1.02 -7.28 -7.58
C SER A 69 1.01 -7.63 -9.07
N PRO A 70 1.51 -6.74 -9.95
CA PRO A 70 1.49 -6.98 -11.38
C PRO A 70 2.45 -8.10 -11.77
N SER A 71 3.56 -8.26 -11.05
CA SER A 71 4.54 -9.32 -11.30
C SER A 71 3.98 -10.72 -11.03
N ALA A 72 3.15 -10.85 -10.01
CA ALA A 72 2.44 -12.08 -9.71
C ALA A 72 1.09 -12.21 -10.45
N GLY A 73 0.62 -11.14 -11.09
CA GLY A 73 -0.72 -11.05 -11.68
C GLY A 73 -1.84 -11.22 -10.64
N LYS A 74 -1.61 -10.79 -9.41
CA LYS A 74 -2.50 -11.03 -8.26
C LYS A 74 -3.17 -9.74 -7.79
N MET A 75 -4.46 -9.84 -7.49
CA MET A 75 -5.24 -8.83 -6.78
C MET A 75 -5.84 -9.50 -5.55
N GLN A 76 -5.46 -9.04 -4.36
CA GLN A 76 -5.81 -9.67 -3.10
C GLN A 76 -6.46 -8.65 -2.18
N HIS A 77 -7.48 -9.07 -1.45
CA HIS A 77 -8.28 -8.18 -0.62
C HIS A 77 -8.21 -8.62 0.83
N PHE A 78 -7.80 -7.71 1.71
CA PHE A 78 -7.57 -7.99 3.12
C PHE A 78 -8.51 -7.15 4.00
N PRO A 79 -9.42 -7.77 4.76
CA PRO A 79 -10.30 -7.07 5.68
C PRO A 79 -9.53 -6.30 6.76
N LYS A 80 -9.96 -5.07 7.04
CA LYS A 80 -9.31 -4.15 7.98
C LYS A 80 -9.12 -4.73 9.38
N HIS A 81 -10.10 -5.49 9.88
CA HIS A 81 -10.06 -6.09 11.20
C HIS A 81 -9.06 -7.25 11.34
N LEU A 82 -8.44 -7.69 10.23
CA LEU A 82 -7.38 -8.71 10.21
C LEU A 82 -6.00 -8.11 9.96
N LEU A 83 -5.92 -6.79 9.73
CA LEU A 83 -4.66 -6.11 9.49
C LEU A 83 -4.02 -5.71 10.81
N HIS A 84 -2.73 -5.99 10.90
CA HIS A 84 -1.86 -5.60 11.99
C HIS A 84 -0.84 -4.59 11.46
N CYS A 85 -0.51 -3.59 12.28
CA CYS A 85 0.56 -2.64 12.01
C CYS A 85 1.69 -2.89 13.00
N PHE A 86 2.87 -3.22 12.49
CA PHE A 86 4.08 -3.40 13.28
C PHE A 86 5.04 -2.24 13.05
N VAL A 87 5.72 -1.82 14.10
CA VAL A 87 6.74 -0.75 14.04
C VAL A 87 7.91 -1.16 14.93
N ASP A 88 9.07 -1.31 14.32
CA ASP A 88 10.33 -1.60 15.00
C ASP A 88 11.24 -0.38 14.93
N ASP A 89 11.60 0.16 16.10
CA ASP A 89 12.57 1.24 16.24
C ASP A 89 13.89 0.70 16.77
N ASN A 90 14.85 0.54 15.85
CA ASN A 90 16.15 -0.06 16.12
C ASN A 90 17.27 0.98 16.31
N ARG A 91 16.95 2.28 16.37
CA ARG A 91 17.95 3.35 16.56
C ARG A 91 18.75 3.19 17.87
N GLY A 92 18.18 2.54 18.87
CA GLY A 92 18.88 2.19 20.12
C GLY A 92 19.70 0.90 20.07
N LYS A 93 19.65 0.15 18.96
CA LYS A 93 20.20 -1.21 18.80
C LYS A 93 21.09 -1.33 17.54
N CYS A 94 21.92 -0.32 17.26
CA CYS A 94 22.70 -0.14 16.03
C CYS A 94 23.61 -1.31 15.56
N GLN A 95 23.70 -2.44 16.26
CA GLN A 95 24.46 -3.62 15.83
C GLN A 95 23.59 -4.82 15.43
N GLU A 96 22.28 -4.75 15.64
CA GLU A 96 21.32 -5.79 15.27
C GLU A 96 20.45 -5.29 14.11
N HIS A 97 19.98 -6.18 13.23
CA HIS A 97 19.08 -5.91 12.10
C HIS A 97 19.69 -5.33 10.80
N ASP A 98 20.86 -5.81 10.34
CA ASP A 98 21.38 -5.48 8.97
C ASP A 98 21.48 -3.96 8.68
N GLY A 99 21.66 -3.16 9.73
CA GLY A 99 21.70 -1.69 9.65
C GLY A 99 20.35 -1.01 9.44
N VAL A 100 19.22 -1.73 9.53
CA VAL A 100 17.87 -1.15 9.50
C VAL A 100 17.61 -0.42 10.81
N LEU A 101 17.40 0.89 10.73
CA LEU A 101 17.17 1.76 11.87
C LEU A 101 15.71 1.84 12.27
N PHE A 102 14.81 1.84 11.30
CA PHE A 102 13.37 1.93 11.53
C PHE A 102 12.64 1.11 10.48
N ARG A 103 11.67 0.32 10.92
CA ARG A 103 10.84 -0.52 10.05
C ARG A 103 9.39 -0.41 10.45
N ALA A 104 8.52 -0.36 9.45
CA ALA A 104 7.09 -0.44 9.62
C ALA A 104 6.50 -1.45 8.65
N GLU A 105 5.51 -2.22 9.10
CA GLU A 105 4.87 -3.24 8.28
C GLU A 105 3.36 -3.27 8.51
N LEU A 106 2.59 -3.29 7.42
CA LEU A 106 1.19 -3.75 7.44
C LEU A 106 1.13 -5.22 7.08
N PHE A 107 0.52 -6.00 7.96
CA PHE A 107 0.55 -7.45 7.89
C PHE A 107 -0.83 -8.07 8.09
N SER A 108 -1.14 -9.12 7.34
CA SER A 108 -2.36 -9.93 7.52
C SER A 108 -2.09 -11.37 7.08
N ILE A 109 -2.65 -12.34 7.80
CA ILE A 109 -2.62 -13.76 7.42
C ILE A 109 -4.03 -14.19 7.04
N SER A 110 -4.22 -14.69 5.82
CA SER A 110 -5.44 -15.35 5.41
C SER A 110 -5.36 -16.87 5.69
N PRO A 111 -6.52 -17.56 5.86
CA PRO A 111 -6.56 -19.01 6.08
C PRO A 111 -5.99 -19.86 4.93
N THR A 112 -5.77 -19.28 3.74
CA THR A 112 -5.33 -20.00 2.53
C THR A 112 -3.86 -19.77 2.19
N GLU A 113 -3.02 -19.46 3.19
CA GLU A 113 -1.60 -19.10 3.04
C GLU A 113 -1.36 -17.82 2.22
N GLU A 114 -2.39 -17.00 2.03
CA GLU A 114 -2.23 -15.68 1.44
C GLU A 114 -1.90 -14.67 2.54
N GLN A 115 -0.67 -14.15 2.51
CA GLN A 115 -0.23 -13.12 3.45
C GLN A 115 -0.09 -11.77 2.76
N LEU A 116 -0.54 -10.73 3.45
CA LEU A 116 -0.09 -9.36 3.16
C LEU A 116 1.17 -9.12 4.01
N SER A 117 2.23 -8.65 3.37
CA SER A 117 3.42 -8.10 4.01
C SER A 117 3.82 -6.85 3.23
N TRP A 118 3.35 -5.69 3.70
CA TRP A 118 3.65 -4.39 3.10
C TRP A 118 4.60 -3.63 4.02
N GLU A 119 5.89 -3.69 3.71
CA GLU A 119 6.98 -3.21 4.56
C GLU A 119 7.63 -1.93 4.00
N HIS A 120 7.94 -1.00 4.90
CA HIS A 120 8.82 0.14 4.63
C HIS A 120 9.91 0.19 5.70
N CYS A 121 11.18 0.23 5.30
CA CYS A 121 12.30 0.33 6.23
C CYS A 121 13.34 1.35 5.75
N CYS A 122 14.09 1.92 6.69
CA CYS A 122 15.19 2.83 6.36
C CYS A 122 16.47 2.49 7.14
N ARG A 123 17.59 2.92 6.55
CA ARG A 123 18.94 2.81 7.14
C ARG A 123 19.55 4.16 7.50
N SER A 124 18.88 5.28 7.14
CA SER A 124 19.28 6.63 7.53
C SER A 124 18.28 7.26 8.49
N GLU A 125 18.77 7.95 9.52
CA GLU A 125 17.92 8.72 10.44
C GLU A 125 17.13 9.82 9.72
N MET A 126 17.65 10.32 8.60
CA MET A 126 16.99 11.37 7.80
C MET A 126 15.70 10.88 7.13
N GLU A 127 15.56 9.56 6.92
CA GLU A 127 14.40 8.94 6.26
C GLU A 127 13.31 8.55 7.27
N VAL A 128 13.63 8.49 8.57
CA VAL A 128 12.70 8.09 9.64
C VAL A 128 11.40 8.91 9.63
N PRO A 129 11.42 10.25 9.47
CA PRO A 129 10.19 11.04 9.43
C PRO A 129 9.25 10.63 8.30
N GLU A 130 9.76 10.19 7.15
CA GLU A 130 8.93 9.72 6.05
C GLU A 130 8.15 8.45 6.43
N ILE A 131 8.86 7.45 6.99
CA ILE A 131 8.23 6.20 7.42
C ILE A 131 7.23 6.47 8.54
N GLN A 132 7.55 7.35 9.49
CA GLN A 132 6.61 7.77 10.53
C GLN A 132 5.35 8.42 9.96
N GLY A 133 5.48 9.21 8.90
CA GLY A 133 4.34 9.79 8.17
C GLY A 133 3.45 8.72 7.53
N ARG A 134 4.04 7.66 6.94
CA ARG A 134 3.31 6.49 6.42
C ARG A 134 2.56 5.77 7.53
N VAL A 135 3.26 5.42 8.61
CA VAL A 135 2.67 4.76 9.79
C VAL A 135 1.52 5.58 10.38
N ALA A 136 1.67 6.89 10.50
CA ALA A 136 0.60 7.77 11.00
C ALA A 136 -0.66 7.68 10.12
N ARG A 137 -0.50 7.64 8.79
CA ARG A 137 -1.62 7.44 7.85
C ARG A 137 -2.25 6.06 8.02
N TRP A 138 -1.45 5.00 8.14
CA TRP A 138 -1.96 3.65 8.35
C TRP A 138 -2.73 3.52 9.65
N LEU A 139 -2.18 4.03 10.76
CA LEU A 139 -2.85 4.03 12.07
C LEU A 139 -4.12 4.88 12.06
N SER A 140 -4.08 6.06 11.44
CA SER A 140 -5.28 6.88 11.27
C SER A 140 -6.34 6.12 10.49
N TRP A 141 -5.96 5.41 9.44
CA TRP A 141 -6.90 4.61 8.66
C TRP A 141 -7.42 3.44 9.49
N LEU A 142 -6.57 2.66 10.17
CA LEU A 142 -6.96 1.49 10.96
C LEU A 142 -7.94 1.80 12.10
N ASN A 143 -7.86 3.00 12.69
CA ASN A 143 -8.63 3.38 13.88
C ASN A 143 -9.92 4.20 13.61
N VAL A 144 -10.22 4.52 12.34
CA VAL A 144 -11.47 5.20 11.92
C VAL A 144 -12.55 4.19 11.57
#